data_AF-A0A6F9CIF2-F1
#
_entry.id   AF-A0A6F9CIF2-F1
#
_cell.length_a   1.000
_cell.length_b   1.000
_cell.length_c   1.000
_cell.angle_alpha   90.00
_cell.angle_beta   90.00
_cell.angle_gamma   90.00
#
_symmetry.space_group_name_H-M   'P 1'
#
loop_
_entity.id
_entity.type
_entity.pdbx_description
1 polymer ?
#
loop_
_entity_poly.entity_id
_entity_poly.type
_entity_poly.pdbx_seq_one_letter_code
_entity_poly.pdbx_strand_id
1 'polypeptide(L)'
;MLRANVLWLTEACRHYCQKTPRKLRVCEAISSLEVGTKIKVQGWVRSVRPQKENLFLHVNDGSSLQSLQVVASSELNHRLLTFGSAVEISGSLLKSPSRKQEVELHADQIDVVGECNPVDFPFKIKEKHGLEYIRQFPHLRCRTNAFSSLLRIRSEATTAIHEYFKEKGFIQIHTPVLTSNDCEGAGELFQVEPAGQQKNRDEEGHQHFFSVPAYLTVSGQLHLEVMAGAFPGVYTFGPTFRAEHSQSRRHLAEFYMVEAEVPFTQSLEDLMKWGCDLQTEHEKYLVKHCGDLPLFVTDYPYALKPFYARDNLDQPLHTVRSRPDQSSFNNTSGCYSKRECVLNKLPG
;
A
#
# COMPACT_ATOMS: atom_id res chain seq x y z
N MET A 1 13.68 15.07 -11.48
CA MET A 1 14.96 15.14 -12.23
C MET A 1 16.07 14.57 -11.34
N LEU A 2 16.31 13.26 -11.40
CA LEU A 2 17.41 12.60 -10.67
C LEU A 2 18.67 12.71 -11.53
N ARG A 3 19.67 13.49 -11.07
CA ARG A 3 20.98 13.56 -11.69
C ARG A 3 21.91 12.56 -11.01
N ALA A 4 22.26 11.49 -11.71
CA ALA A 4 23.37 10.63 -11.34
C ALA A 4 24.64 11.14 -12.04
N ASN A 5 25.62 11.62 -11.27
CA ASN A 5 26.95 11.91 -11.78
C ASN A 5 27.76 10.62 -11.82
N VAL A 6 28.15 10.17 -13.01
CA VAL A 6 29.11 9.09 -13.22
C VAL A 6 30.45 9.75 -13.56
N LEU A 7 31.39 9.72 -12.62
CA LEU A 7 32.78 10.09 -12.84
C LEU A 7 33.55 8.84 -13.29
N TRP A 8 34.13 8.91 -14.49
CA TRP A 8 35.07 7.91 -15.00
C TRP A 8 36.44 8.10 -14.32
N LEU A 9 36.93 7.06 -13.64
CA LEU A 9 38.31 6.99 -13.12
C LEU A 9 39.15 6.12 -14.07
N THR A 10 40.24 6.70 -14.56
CA THR A 10 41.28 6.05 -15.35
C THR A 10 42.11 5.07 -14.53
N GLU A 11 42.50 3.97 -15.17
CA GLU A 11 43.28 2.84 -14.65
C GLU A 11 44.65 3.24 -14.08
N ALA A 12 44.95 2.83 -12.85
CA ALA A 12 46.25 2.26 -12.43
C ALA A 12 46.32 2.13 -10.90
N CYS A 13 45.82 1.02 -10.35
CA CYS A 13 46.31 0.42 -9.10
C CYS A 13 45.59 -0.91 -8.85
N ARG A 14 46.25 -2.03 -9.16
CA ARG A 14 45.84 -3.37 -8.68
C ARG A 14 46.13 -3.45 -7.18
N HIS A 15 45.29 -2.81 -6.37
CA HIS A 15 45.12 -3.21 -4.98
C HIS A 15 44.23 -4.46 -4.97
N TYR A 16 44.63 -5.46 -4.21
CA TYR A 16 43.84 -6.64 -3.88
C TYR A 16 42.50 -6.15 -3.32
N CYS A 17 41.48 -6.07 -4.17
CA CYS A 17 40.17 -5.57 -3.79
C CYS A 17 39.57 -6.63 -2.88
N GLN A 18 39.67 -6.45 -1.56
CA GLN A 18 38.82 -7.18 -0.63
C GLN A 18 37.40 -6.93 -1.10
N LYS A 19 36.76 -7.93 -1.72
CA LYS A 19 35.42 -7.79 -2.28
C LYS A 19 34.54 -7.23 -1.18
N THR A 20 34.08 -6.00 -1.37
CA THR A 20 33.16 -5.36 -0.44
C THR A 20 31.98 -6.31 -0.23
N PRO A 21 31.58 -6.62 1.02
CA PRO A 21 30.52 -7.58 1.26
C PRO A 21 29.27 -7.17 0.50
N ARG A 22 28.63 -8.12 -0.19
CA ARG A 22 27.43 -7.84 -0.96
C ARG A 22 26.33 -7.36 -0.01
N LYS A 23 25.79 -6.18 -0.26
CA LYS A 23 24.64 -5.67 0.50
C LYS A 23 23.39 -6.42 0.08
N LEU A 24 22.67 -7.00 1.04
CA LEU A 24 21.39 -7.68 0.84
C LEU A 24 20.30 -7.01 1.67
N ARG A 25 19.07 -7.02 1.15
CA ARG A 25 17.86 -6.78 1.95
C ARG A 25 17.60 -7.95 2.88
N VAL A 26 16.86 -7.72 3.95
CA VAL A 26 16.51 -8.78 4.91
C VAL A 26 15.70 -9.90 4.24
N CYS A 27 14.75 -9.57 3.35
CA CYS A 27 14.01 -10.59 2.61
C CYS A 27 14.92 -11.47 1.75
N GLU A 28 15.90 -10.87 1.07
CA GLU A 28 16.86 -11.58 0.22
C GLU A 28 17.78 -12.47 1.04
N ALA A 29 18.24 -11.97 2.19
CA ALA A 29 19.08 -12.76 3.10
C ALA A 29 18.32 -13.98 3.63
N ILE A 30 17.07 -13.81 4.08
CA ILE A 30 16.24 -14.89 4.63
C ILE A 30 15.92 -15.95 3.57
N SER A 31 15.65 -15.54 2.33
CA SER A 31 15.33 -16.45 1.22
C SER A 31 16.56 -16.95 0.45
N SER A 32 17.78 -16.58 0.86
CA SER A 32 18.99 -16.95 0.14
C SER A 32 19.33 -18.42 0.33
N LEU A 33 19.58 -19.11 -0.79
CA LEU A 33 20.11 -20.47 -0.81
C LEU A 33 21.66 -20.48 -0.74
N GLU A 34 22.31 -19.32 -0.91
CA GLU A 34 23.77 -19.17 -0.94
C GLU A 34 24.35 -18.96 0.47
N VAL A 35 24.33 -20.03 1.26
CA VAL A 35 24.93 -20.09 2.59
C VAL A 35 26.47 -20.07 2.50
N GLY A 36 27.14 -19.44 3.47
CA GLY A 36 28.59 -19.29 3.54
C GLY A 36 29.14 -18.02 2.87
N THR A 37 28.26 -17.17 2.35
CA THR A 37 28.65 -15.91 1.72
C THR A 37 28.81 -14.78 2.75
N LYS A 38 29.82 -13.93 2.55
CA LYS A 38 29.96 -12.69 3.32
C LYS A 38 29.02 -11.63 2.77
N ILE A 39 28.11 -11.16 3.63
CA ILE A 39 27.09 -10.18 3.28
C ILE A 39 27.12 -8.99 4.22
N LYS A 40 26.48 -7.91 3.80
CA LYS A 40 26.18 -6.75 4.61
C LYS A 40 24.67 -6.52 4.64
N VAL A 41 24.12 -6.27 5.82
CA VAL A 41 22.71 -5.90 6.01
C VAL A 41 22.61 -4.59 6.76
N GLN A 42 21.61 -3.78 6.43
CA GLN A 42 21.31 -2.53 7.13
C GLN A 42 19.85 -2.54 7.52
N GLY A 43 19.53 -2.08 8.72
CA GLY A 43 18.14 -2.04 9.19
C GLY A 43 18.01 -1.55 10.61
N TRP A 44 16.86 -1.81 11.22
CA TRP A 44 16.57 -1.43 12.59
C TRP A 44 16.51 -2.64 13.50
N VAL A 45 17.11 -2.51 14.67
CA VAL A 45 17.12 -3.53 15.71
C VAL A 45 15.71 -3.73 16.27
N ARG A 46 15.22 -4.98 16.21
CA ARG A 46 13.90 -5.41 16.68
C ARG A 46 13.94 -6.12 18.03
N SER A 47 15.09 -6.68 18.39
CA SER A 47 15.35 -7.20 19.73
C SER A 47 16.85 -7.35 19.96
N VAL A 48 17.27 -7.17 21.21
CA VAL A 48 18.64 -7.41 21.67
C VAL A 48 18.57 -8.40 22.83
N ARG A 49 19.29 -9.51 22.73
CA ARG A 49 19.33 -10.57 23.75
C ARG A 49 20.79 -10.96 24.01
N PRO A 50 21.47 -10.30 24.96
CA PRO A 50 22.81 -10.68 25.35
C PRO A 50 22.77 -11.97 26.19
N GLN A 51 23.75 -12.86 25.97
CA GLN A 51 24.05 -14.03 26.78
C GLN A 51 25.53 -13.99 27.20
N LYS A 52 26.01 -15.02 27.91
CA LYS A 52 27.39 -15.05 28.43
C LYS A 52 28.44 -14.89 27.31
N GLU A 53 28.34 -15.69 26.26
CA GLU A 53 29.32 -15.71 25.16
C GLU A 53 28.76 -15.14 23.85
N ASN A 54 27.44 -15.18 23.69
CA ASN A 54 26.77 -14.82 22.45
C ASN A 54 25.81 -13.64 22.64
N LEU A 55 25.71 -12.82 21.61
CA LEU A 55 24.73 -11.76 21.44
C LEU A 55 23.77 -12.15 20.31
N PHE A 56 22.47 -12.15 20.61
CA PHE A 56 21.43 -12.39 19.62
C PHE A 56 20.67 -11.10 19.31
N LEU A 57 20.62 -10.74 18.03
CA LEU A 57 19.83 -9.61 17.54
C LEU A 57 18.81 -10.10 16.53
N HIS A 58 17.68 -9.41 16.47
CA HIS A 58 16.80 -9.47 15.31
C HIS A 58 16.88 -8.12 14.60
N VAL A 59 17.16 -8.13 13.30
CA VAL A 59 17.24 -6.91 12.48
C VAL A 59 16.23 -6.99 11.35
N ASN A 60 15.56 -5.87 11.09
CA ASN A 60 14.58 -5.77 10.00
C ASN A 60 14.70 -4.42 9.31
N ASP A 61 14.62 -4.43 7.99
CA ASP A 61 14.75 -3.25 7.11
C ASP A 61 13.41 -2.84 6.47
N GLY A 62 12.31 -3.52 6.84
CA GLY A 62 10.97 -3.34 6.27
C GLY A 62 10.67 -4.18 5.02
N SER A 63 11.65 -4.88 4.45
CA SER A 63 11.48 -5.69 3.24
C SER A 63 10.74 -7.01 3.47
N SER A 64 10.68 -7.49 4.72
CA SER A 64 10.00 -8.73 5.11
C SER A 64 9.25 -8.54 6.43
N LEU A 65 8.23 -9.38 6.66
CA LEU A 65 7.61 -9.53 7.98
C LEU A 65 8.57 -10.18 8.98
N GLN A 66 9.39 -11.13 8.51
CA GLN A 66 10.38 -11.82 9.32
C GLN A 66 11.62 -10.94 9.50
N SER A 67 12.19 -10.96 10.70
CA SER A 67 13.48 -10.32 10.97
C SER A 67 14.60 -11.32 10.74
N LEU A 68 15.75 -10.85 10.25
CA LEU A 68 16.96 -11.67 10.19
C LEU A 68 17.53 -11.83 11.59
N GLN A 69 17.73 -13.08 12.03
CA GLN A 69 18.50 -13.35 13.23
C GLN A 69 19.97 -13.09 12.96
N VAL A 70 20.60 -12.34 13.86
CA VAL A 70 22.04 -12.11 13.89
C VAL A 70 22.59 -12.72 15.16
N VAL A 71 23.65 -13.51 15.02
CA VAL A 71 24.44 -14.08 16.10
C VAL A 71 25.80 -13.40 16.08
N ALA A 72 26.25 -12.90 17.21
CA ALA A 72 27.51 -12.18 17.34
C ALA A 72 28.21 -12.59 18.65
N SER A 73 29.52 -12.38 18.74
CA SER A 73 30.23 -12.45 20.03
C SER A 73 29.65 -11.40 21.00
N SER A 74 29.56 -11.73 22.29
CA SER A 74 29.17 -10.75 23.32
C SER A 74 30.10 -9.53 23.39
N GLU A 75 31.32 -9.62 22.86
CA GLU A 75 32.26 -8.50 22.73
C GLU A 75 31.77 -7.41 21.77
N LEU A 76 30.95 -7.77 20.78
CA LEU A 76 30.35 -6.82 19.84
C LEU A 76 29.11 -6.11 20.42
N ASN A 77 28.73 -6.43 21.67
CA ASN A 77 27.63 -5.74 22.33
C ASN A 77 28.06 -4.33 22.73
N HIS A 78 27.30 -3.33 22.29
CA HIS A 78 27.58 -1.92 22.58
C HIS A 78 26.40 -1.28 23.32
N ARG A 79 26.66 -0.30 24.19
CA ARG A 79 25.60 0.38 24.97
C ARG A 79 24.54 1.05 24.07
N LEU A 80 24.95 1.52 22.90
CA LEU A 80 24.06 2.15 21.90
C LEU A 80 23.28 1.14 21.06
N LEU A 81 23.59 -0.15 21.16
CA LEU A 81 22.90 -1.21 20.45
C LEU A 81 21.60 -1.54 21.19
N THR A 82 20.59 -0.71 20.96
CA THR A 82 19.28 -0.79 21.61
C THR A 82 18.18 -1.10 20.60
N PHE A 83 16.98 -1.42 21.09
CA PHE A 83 15.81 -1.53 20.24
C PHE A 83 15.51 -0.23 19.51
N GLY A 84 15.22 -0.33 18.21
CA GLY A 84 14.95 0.81 17.35
C GLY A 84 16.21 1.48 16.77
N SER A 85 17.41 1.11 17.22
CA SER A 85 18.66 1.63 16.67
C SER A 85 18.86 1.16 15.22
N ALA A 86 19.36 2.06 14.38
CA ALA A 86 19.75 1.77 13.01
C ALA A 86 21.17 1.22 13.00
N VAL A 87 21.37 0.09 12.34
CA VAL A 87 22.62 -0.66 12.33
C VAL A 87 23.03 -1.05 10.93
N GLU A 88 24.34 -1.12 10.72
CA GLU A 88 24.97 -1.82 9.61
C GLU A 88 25.72 -3.04 10.18
N ILE A 89 25.49 -4.21 9.62
CA ILE A 89 26.07 -5.46 10.11
C ILE A 89 26.71 -6.19 8.93
N SER A 90 27.99 -6.54 9.08
CA SER A 90 28.72 -7.36 8.13
C SER A 90 29.06 -8.70 8.76
N GLY A 91 28.93 -9.78 8.00
CA GLY A 91 29.14 -11.12 8.53
C GLY A 91 28.93 -12.22 7.50
N SER A 92 28.93 -13.46 7.98
CA SER A 92 28.72 -14.66 7.15
C SER A 92 27.30 -15.20 7.32
N LEU A 93 26.56 -15.35 6.23
CA LEU A 93 25.22 -15.92 6.27
C LEU A 93 25.32 -17.45 6.38
N LEU A 94 24.86 -18.01 7.50
CA LEU A 94 24.97 -19.44 7.80
C LEU A 94 23.58 -20.08 7.92
N LYS A 95 23.53 -21.41 7.76
CA LYS A 95 22.32 -22.19 8.03
C LYS A 95 22.05 -22.17 9.53
N SER A 96 20.83 -21.83 9.93
CA SER A 96 20.52 -21.78 11.36
C SER A 96 20.38 -23.21 11.91
N PRO A 97 20.85 -23.47 13.15
CA PRO A 97 20.59 -24.75 13.83
C PRO A 97 19.13 -24.89 14.29
N SER A 98 18.36 -23.80 14.29
CA SER A 98 16.95 -23.78 14.72
C SER A 98 16.02 -24.20 13.60
N ARG A 99 14.97 -24.99 13.91
CA ARG A 99 13.92 -25.33 12.94
C ARG A 99 12.99 -24.16 12.59
N LYS A 100 13.04 -23.04 13.34
CA LYS A 100 12.12 -21.90 13.15
C LYS A 100 12.58 -20.91 12.08
N GLN A 101 13.83 -21.00 11.63
CA GLN A 101 14.41 -20.10 10.65
C GLN A 101 15.46 -20.86 9.85
N GLU A 102 15.58 -20.58 8.56
CA GLU A 102 16.47 -21.36 7.69
C GLU A 102 17.93 -20.88 7.79
N VAL A 103 18.12 -19.58 8.00
CA VAL A 103 19.43 -18.93 8.01
C VAL A 103 19.57 -17.95 9.17
N GLU A 104 20.81 -17.66 9.54
CA GLU A 104 21.18 -16.63 10.49
C GLU A 104 22.51 -15.97 10.07
N LEU A 105 22.67 -14.69 10.39
CA LEU A 105 23.90 -13.95 10.08
C LEU A 105 24.86 -14.02 11.27
N HIS A 106 26.03 -14.61 11.07
CA HIS A 106 27.11 -14.56 12.05
C HIS A 106 27.92 -13.29 11.83
N ALA A 107 27.75 -12.30 12.71
CA ALA A 107 28.32 -10.98 12.55
C ALA A 107 29.80 -10.94 12.90
N ASP A 108 30.60 -10.44 11.96
CA ASP A 108 32.00 -10.07 12.17
C ASP A 108 32.10 -8.64 12.74
N GLN A 109 31.16 -7.77 12.34
CA GLN A 109 31.13 -6.35 12.70
C GLN A 109 29.69 -5.83 12.80
N ILE A 110 29.45 -4.98 13.79
CA ILE A 110 28.17 -4.28 14.01
C ILE A 110 28.47 -2.79 14.23
N ASP A 111 28.02 -1.96 13.30
CA ASP A 111 28.13 -0.50 13.39
C ASP A 111 26.75 0.10 13.71
N VAL A 112 26.65 0.87 14.79
CA VAL A 112 25.43 1.63 15.13
C VAL A 112 25.47 2.96 14.37
N VAL A 113 24.63 3.10 13.35
CA VAL A 113 24.57 4.27 12.45
C VAL A 113 23.58 5.32 12.96
N GLY A 114 22.57 4.89 13.72
CA GLY A 114 21.59 5.78 14.32
C GLY A 114 21.14 5.25 15.66
N GLU A 115 21.37 6.02 16.71
CA GLU A 115 20.99 5.65 18.07
C GLU A 115 19.47 5.74 18.27
N CYS A 116 18.96 4.93 19.19
CA CYS A 116 17.58 5.02 19.66
C CYS A 116 17.55 4.93 21.17
N ASN A 117 16.92 5.90 21.83
CA ASN A 117 16.63 5.78 23.26
C ASN A 117 15.35 4.94 23.45
N PRO A 118 15.45 3.71 23.99
CA PRO A 118 14.27 2.86 24.20
C PRO A 118 13.32 3.39 25.28
N VAL A 119 13.78 4.32 26.13
CA VAL A 119 12.93 5.02 27.10
C VAL A 119 12.00 6.00 26.40
N ASP A 120 12.53 6.79 25.47
CA ASP A 120 11.76 7.81 24.73
C ASP A 120 10.97 7.21 23.55
N PHE A 121 11.41 6.07 23.03
CA PHE A 121 10.74 5.42 21.91
C PHE A 121 9.31 4.96 22.29
N PRO A 122 8.26 5.37 21.56
CA PRO A 122 6.88 5.18 22.00
C PRO A 122 6.41 3.71 21.96
N PHE A 123 7.01 2.86 21.12
CA PHE A 123 6.59 1.46 21.01
C PHE A 123 7.51 0.54 21.82
N LYS A 124 7.04 0.03 22.96
CA LYS A 124 7.79 -0.89 23.81
C LYS A 124 7.75 -2.34 23.27
N ILE A 125 8.90 -3.02 23.29
CA ILE A 125 9.08 -4.39 22.75
C ILE A 125 8.13 -5.42 23.38
N LYS A 126 7.91 -5.31 24.68
CA LYS A 126 7.14 -6.29 25.47
C LYS A 126 5.65 -5.94 25.57
N GLU A 127 5.23 -4.83 24.98
CA GLU A 127 3.86 -4.33 25.09
C GLU A 127 3.18 -4.39 23.73
N LYS A 128 1.91 -4.81 23.73
CA LYS A 128 1.06 -4.69 22.55
C LYS A 128 0.38 -3.34 22.57
N HIS A 129 0.69 -2.52 21.57
CA HIS A 129 0.08 -1.22 21.39
C HIS A 129 -1.18 -1.36 20.53
N GLY A 130 -2.28 -0.74 20.95
CA GLY A 130 -3.49 -0.66 20.13
C GLY A 130 -3.23 0.15 18.86
N LEU A 131 -3.98 -0.15 17.78
CA LEU A 131 -3.85 0.59 16.52
C LEU A 131 -4.09 2.09 16.70
N GLU A 132 -4.96 2.47 17.64
CA GLU A 132 -5.26 3.87 17.92
C GLU A 132 -4.07 4.63 18.51
N TYR A 133 -3.37 4.04 19.49
CA TYR A 133 -2.14 4.60 20.03
C TYR A 133 -1.05 4.70 18.94
N ILE A 134 -0.90 3.66 18.12
CA ILE A 134 0.09 3.66 17.04
C ILE A 134 -0.19 4.79 16.02
N ARG A 135 -1.46 5.09 15.71
CA ARG A 135 -1.84 6.15 14.76
C ARG A 135 -1.43 7.55 15.21
N GLN A 136 -1.26 7.78 16.52
CA GLN A 136 -0.78 9.05 17.06
C GLN A 136 0.67 9.37 16.66
N PHE A 137 1.41 8.39 16.13
CA PHE A 137 2.80 8.56 15.68
C PHE A 137 2.96 8.25 14.17
N PRO A 138 2.46 9.10 13.25
CA PRO A 138 2.52 8.86 11.81
C PRO A 138 3.94 8.59 11.27
N HIS A 139 4.94 9.25 11.85
CA HIS A 139 6.35 9.16 11.46
C HIS A 139 7.05 7.87 11.97
N LEU A 140 6.44 7.15 12.92
CA LEU A 140 7.02 5.92 13.49
C LEU A 140 6.18 4.67 13.24
N ARG A 141 4.85 4.81 13.04
CA ARG A 141 3.92 3.67 12.95
C ARG A 141 4.32 2.62 11.91
N CYS A 142 4.94 3.05 10.81
CA CYS A 142 5.44 2.17 9.76
C CYS A 142 6.52 1.19 10.26
N ARG A 143 7.15 1.44 11.41
CA ARG A 143 8.10 0.53 12.05
C ARG A 143 7.42 -0.60 12.83
N THR A 144 6.09 -0.64 12.90
CA THR A 144 5.35 -1.75 13.51
C THR A 144 5.04 -2.84 12.47
N ASN A 145 4.85 -4.09 12.91
CA ASN A 145 4.56 -5.18 11.98
C ASN A 145 3.23 -4.96 11.24
N ALA A 146 2.20 -4.47 11.94
CA ALA A 146 0.88 -4.23 11.36
C ALA A 146 0.91 -3.19 10.23
N PHE A 147 1.46 -2.00 10.49
CA PHE A 147 1.50 -0.92 9.48
C PHE A 147 2.54 -1.18 8.39
N SER A 148 3.70 -1.77 8.69
CA SER A 148 4.65 -2.15 7.65
C SER A 148 4.06 -3.19 6.69
N SER A 149 3.35 -4.19 7.21
CA SER A 149 2.63 -5.15 6.36
C SER A 149 1.58 -4.44 5.54
N LEU A 150 0.71 -3.63 6.14
CA LEU A 150 -0.31 -2.88 5.40
C LEU A 150 0.27 -2.08 4.23
N LEU A 151 1.42 -1.43 4.42
CA LEU A 151 2.09 -0.66 3.35
C LEU A 151 2.63 -1.56 2.24
N ARG A 152 3.22 -2.72 2.56
CA ARG A 152 3.63 -3.70 1.55
C ARG A 152 2.43 -4.22 0.76
N ILE A 153 1.35 -4.60 1.44
CA ILE A 153 0.10 -5.07 0.80
C ILE A 153 -0.45 -3.98 -0.13
N ARG A 154 -0.52 -2.73 0.33
CA ARG A 154 -0.98 -1.61 -0.50
C ARG A 154 -0.09 -1.40 -1.73
N SER A 155 1.22 -1.53 -1.59
CA SER A 155 2.17 -1.43 -2.71
C SER A 155 1.96 -2.53 -3.75
N GLU A 156 1.80 -3.78 -3.30
CA GLU A 156 1.55 -4.92 -4.20
C GLU A 156 0.17 -4.82 -4.87
N ALA A 157 -0.87 -4.46 -4.13
CA ALA A 157 -2.21 -4.23 -4.69
C ALA A 157 -2.22 -3.11 -5.73
N THR A 158 -1.48 -2.03 -5.48
CA THR A 158 -1.33 -0.93 -6.43
C THR A 158 -0.66 -1.41 -7.72
N THR A 159 0.39 -2.21 -7.60
CA THR A 159 1.12 -2.78 -8.74
C THR A 159 0.21 -3.72 -9.55
N ALA A 160 -0.51 -4.62 -8.88
CA ALA A 160 -1.44 -5.55 -9.51
C ALA A 160 -2.57 -4.83 -10.28
N ILE A 161 -3.09 -3.72 -9.75
CA ILE A 161 -4.07 -2.89 -10.46
C ILE A 161 -3.48 -2.33 -11.76
N HIS A 162 -2.26 -1.79 -11.71
CA HIS A 162 -1.61 -1.26 -12.91
C HIS A 162 -1.30 -2.35 -13.95
N GLU A 163 -0.84 -3.52 -13.50
CA GLU A 163 -0.58 -4.67 -14.37
C GLU A 163 -1.88 -5.14 -15.05
N TYR A 164 -2.96 -5.28 -14.29
CA TYR A 164 -4.28 -5.63 -14.81
C TYR A 164 -4.70 -4.72 -15.97
N PHE A 165 -4.73 -3.40 -15.74
CA PHE A 165 -5.14 -2.45 -16.76
C PHE A 165 -4.20 -2.44 -17.97
N LYS A 166 -2.89 -2.59 -17.73
CA LYS A 166 -1.88 -2.66 -18.79
C LYS A 166 -2.08 -3.89 -19.68
N GLU A 167 -2.30 -5.07 -19.10
CA GLU A 167 -2.56 -6.31 -19.83
C GLU A 167 -3.85 -6.25 -20.65
N LYS A 168 -4.85 -5.54 -20.14
CA LYS A 168 -6.12 -5.28 -20.82
C LYS A 168 -6.05 -4.14 -21.85
N GLY A 169 -4.88 -3.51 -22.03
CA GLY A 169 -4.66 -2.46 -23.04
C GLY A 169 -5.22 -1.08 -22.67
N PHE A 170 -5.55 -0.84 -21.41
CA PHE A 170 -6.01 0.47 -20.94
C PHE A 170 -4.84 1.45 -20.85
N ILE A 171 -5.15 2.72 -21.07
CA ILE A 171 -4.19 3.82 -20.92
C ILE A 171 -4.44 4.51 -19.58
N GLN A 172 -3.38 4.64 -18.78
CA GLN A 172 -3.45 5.40 -17.54
C GLN A 172 -3.47 6.90 -17.85
N ILE A 173 -4.45 7.61 -17.32
CA ILE A 173 -4.59 9.07 -17.43
C ILE A 173 -4.52 9.67 -16.03
N HIS A 174 -3.79 10.77 -15.89
CA HIS A 174 -3.85 11.58 -14.67
C HIS A 174 -4.96 12.62 -14.80
N THR A 175 -6.01 12.46 -14.01
CA THR A 175 -7.12 13.42 -13.96
C THR A 175 -6.78 14.60 -13.05
N PRO A 176 -7.24 15.83 -13.36
CA PRO A 176 -7.02 16.99 -12.51
C PRO A 176 -7.57 16.79 -11.08
N VAL A 177 -6.77 17.18 -10.08
CA VAL A 177 -7.20 17.19 -8.68
C VAL A 177 -7.96 18.47 -8.33
N LEU A 178 -7.55 19.60 -8.91
CA LEU A 178 -8.28 20.86 -8.81
C LEU A 178 -9.27 20.95 -9.97
N THR A 179 -10.55 21.12 -9.66
CA THR A 179 -11.63 21.12 -10.65
C THR A 179 -12.71 22.15 -10.27
N SER A 180 -13.36 22.73 -11.27
CA SER A 180 -14.58 23.53 -11.08
C SER A 180 -15.85 22.67 -11.08
N ASN A 181 -15.71 21.37 -11.35
CA ASN A 181 -16.83 20.44 -11.52
C ASN A 181 -17.11 19.70 -10.21
N ASP A 182 -18.40 19.61 -9.85
CA ASP A 182 -18.89 18.83 -8.70
C ASP A 182 -18.93 17.31 -8.98
N CYS A 183 -18.90 16.89 -10.25
CA CYS A 183 -18.98 15.48 -10.72
C CYS A 183 -20.19 14.68 -10.19
N GLU A 184 -20.31 14.45 -8.88
CA GLU A 184 -21.37 13.68 -8.21
C GLU A 184 -22.62 14.52 -7.87
N GLY A 185 -22.52 15.86 -7.84
CA GLY A 185 -23.67 16.75 -7.60
C GLY A 185 -24.22 16.70 -6.16
N ALA A 186 -23.44 16.13 -5.24
CA ALA A 186 -23.83 15.88 -3.85
C ALA A 186 -23.37 16.99 -2.90
N GLY A 187 -22.64 18.01 -3.38
CA GLY A 187 -22.35 19.24 -2.66
C GLY A 187 -21.33 19.15 -1.51
N GLU A 188 -20.81 17.97 -1.18
CA GLU A 188 -19.80 17.80 -0.12
C GLU A 188 -18.36 17.89 -0.68
N LEU A 189 -18.00 19.07 -1.17
CA LEU A 189 -16.71 19.39 -1.76
C LEU A 189 -15.80 20.18 -0.82
N PHE A 190 -14.49 19.92 -0.87
CA PHE A 190 -13.52 20.86 -0.30
C PHE A 190 -13.23 21.97 -1.30
N GLN A 191 -13.54 23.22 -0.93
CA GLN A 191 -13.21 24.40 -1.72
C GLN A 191 -11.75 24.82 -1.53
N VAL A 192 -11.10 25.24 -2.61
CA VAL A 192 -9.70 25.67 -2.63
C VAL A 192 -9.63 27.18 -2.84
N GLU A 193 -9.07 27.86 -1.84
CA GLU A 193 -8.89 29.31 -1.85
C GLU A 193 -7.39 29.67 -1.76
N PRO A 194 -6.95 30.73 -2.45
CA PRO A 194 -5.57 31.21 -2.33
C PRO A 194 -5.32 31.75 -0.92
N ALA A 195 -4.22 31.34 -0.29
CA ALA A 195 -3.87 31.75 1.08
C ALA A 195 -3.55 33.25 1.27
N GLY A 196 -3.49 34.05 0.19
CA GLY A 196 -3.14 35.47 0.21
C GLY A 196 -4.31 36.37 -0.18
N GLN A 197 -4.28 37.63 0.27
CA GLN A 197 -5.25 38.65 -0.13
C GLN A 197 -5.10 38.99 -1.63
N GLN A 198 -5.82 38.27 -2.49
CA GLN A 198 -5.93 38.66 -3.89
C GLN A 198 -6.89 39.84 -4.04
N LYS A 199 -6.56 40.78 -4.93
CA LYS A 199 -7.40 41.96 -5.24
C LYS A 199 -8.60 41.62 -6.13
N ASN A 200 -8.58 40.49 -6.81
CA ASN A 200 -9.64 40.09 -7.72
C ASN A 200 -10.71 39.37 -6.92
N ARG A 201 -11.76 40.11 -6.59
CA ARG A 201 -13.02 39.57 -6.08
C ARG A 201 -14.00 39.49 -7.23
N ASP A 202 -14.88 38.50 -7.21
CA ASP A 202 -16.05 38.52 -8.08
C ASP A 202 -17.01 39.65 -7.69
N GLU A 203 -18.10 39.81 -8.45
CA GLU A 203 -19.12 40.84 -8.22
C GLU A 203 -19.81 40.71 -6.84
N GLU A 204 -19.71 39.54 -6.23
CA GLU A 204 -20.28 39.19 -4.91
C GLU A 204 -19.25 39.30 -3.77
N GLY A 205 -17.99 39.59 -4.09
CA GLY A 205 -16.92 39.82 -3.11
C GLY A 205 -16.10 38.58 -2.74
N HIS A 206 -16.33 37.42 -3.37
CA HIS A 206 -15.61 36.18 -3.10
C HIS A 206 -14.23 36.15 -3.79
N GLN A 207 -13.25 35.56 -3.11
CA GLN A 207 -11.89 35.37 -3.62
C GLN A 207 -11.73 33.94 -4.12
N HIS A 208 -11.79 33.75 -5.43
CA HIS A 208 -11.59 32.43 -6.04
C HIS A 208 -10.13 32.25 -6.47
N PHE A 209 -9.65 30.99 -6.50
CA PHE A 209 -8.32 30.68 -7.02
C PHE A 209 -8.22 30.93 -8.53
N PHE A 210 -9.29 30.63 -9.27
CA PHE A 210 -9.48 30.98 -10.67
C PHE A 210 -10.55 32.08 -10.81
N SER A 211 -11.01 32.37 -12.03
CA SER A 211 -12.20 33.21 -12.25
C SER A 211 -13.52 32.55 -11.84
N VAL A 212 -13.47 31.29 -11.42
CA VAL A 212 -14.59 30.46 -10.96
C VAL A 212 -14.18 29.70 -9.69
N PRO A 213 -15.14 29.26 -8.85
CA PRO A 213 -14.85 28.39 -7.72
C PRO A 213 -14.07 27.15 -8.13
N ALA A 214 -13.10 26.77 -7.30
CA ALA A 214 -12.26 25.58 -7.48
C ALA A 214 -12.37 24.66 -6.27
N TYR A 215 -12.39 23.36 -6.53
CA TYR A 215 -12.61 22.33 -5.54
C TYR A 215 -11.59 21.20 -5.68
N LEU A 216 -11.39 20.44 -4.61
CA LEU A 216 -10.72 19.14 -4.69
C LEU A 216 -11.67 18.11 -5.31
N THR A 217 -11.13 17.30 -6.23
CA THR A 217 -11.93 16.33 -6.99
C THR A 217 -12.55 15.25 -6.10
N VAL A 218 -13.84 15.00 -6.30
CA VAL A 218 -14.56 13.82 -5.77
C VAL A 218 -14.50 12.63 -6.73
N SER A 219 -14.19 12.86 -8.01
CA SER A 219 -14.14 11.83 -9.04
C SER A 219 -13.48 12.36 -10.32
N GLY A 220 -12.63 11.54 -10.93
CA GLY A 220 -12.03 11.77 -12.24
C GLY A 220 -12.93 11.38 -13.42
N GLN A 221 -14.12 10.82 -13.17
CA GLN A 221 -14.98 10.19 -14.17
C GLN A 221 -15.26 11.08 -15.39
N LEU A 222 -15.71 12.33 -15.21
CA LEU A 222 -16.01 13.23 -16.34
C LEU A 222 -14.79 13.44 -17.26
N HIS A 223 -13.58 13.44 -16.70
CA HIS A 223 -12.36 13.56 -17.50
C HIS A 223 -12.06 12.26 -18.25
N LEU A 224 -12.32 11.10 -17.62
CA LEU A 224 -12.18 9.81 -18.28
C LEU A 224 -13.16 9.63 -19.43
N GLU A 225 -14.42 10.08 -19.30
CA GLU A 225 -15.42 10.05 -20.37
C GLU A 225 -14.96 10.78 -21.64
N VAL A 226 -14.35 11.97 -21.48
CA VAL A 226 -13.76 12.71 -22.61
C VAL A 226 -12.63 11.91 -23.25
N MET A 227 -11.76 11.31 -22.45
CA MET A 227 -10.59 10.57 -22.94
C MET A 227 -10.98 9.22 -23.57
N ALA A 228 -12.04 8.57 -23.09
CA ALA A 228 -12.60 7.36 -23.68
C ALA A 228 -13.07 7.58 -25.12
N GLY A 229 -13.38 8.82 -25.53
CA GLY A 229 -13.65 9.17 -26.92
C GLY A 229 -12.46 8.99 -27.87
N ALA A 230 -11.23 8.88 -27.36
CA ALA A 230 -10.00 8.77 -28.15
C ALA A 230 -9.24 7.44 -28.00
N PHE A 231 -9.57 6.65 -26.97
CA PHE A 231 -8.80 5.47 -26.59
C PHE A 231 -9.71 4.26 -26.32
N PRO A 232 -9.25 3.03 -26.55
CA PRO A 232 -10.05 1.81 -26.39
C PRO A 232 -10.42 1.51 -24.92
N GLY A 233 -9.75 2.14 -23.97
CA GLY A 233 -10.03 2.08 -22.54
C GLY A 233 -9.07 2.99 -21.78
N VAL A 234 -9.57 3.70 -20.79
CA VAL A 234 -8.78 4.62 -19.96
C VAL A 234 -9.05 4.36 -18.49
N TYR A 235 -8.05 4.60 -17.64
CA TYR A 235 -8.23 4.55 -16.20
C TYR A 235 -7.37 5.59 -15.49
N THR A 236 -7.80 6.02 -14.31
CA THR A 236 -7.01 6.82 -13.39
C THR A 236 -6.85 6.08 -12.07
N PHE A 237 -5.74 6.34 -11.40
CA PHE A 237 -5.54 5.93 -10.02
C PHE A 237 -4.93 7.11 -9.28
N GLY A 238 -5.74 7.80 -8.48
CA GLY A 238 -5.34 9.08 -7.90
C GLY A 238 -6.06 9.38 -6.58
N PRO A 239 -5.66 10.47 -5.91
CA PRO A 239 -6.31 10.93 -4.71
C PRO A 239 -7.68 11.54 -5.03
N THR A 240 -8.62 11.27 -4.14
CA THR A 240 -10.01 11.71 -4.17
C THR A 240 -10.39 12.22 -2.80
N PHE A 241 -11.23 13.24 -2.77
CA PHE A 241 -11.58 13.94 -1.55
C PHE A 241 -13.10 13.99 -1.38
N ARG A 242 -13.58 13.85 -0.15
CA ARG A 242 -15.00 14.01 0.18
C ARG A 242 -15.13 14.78 1.48
N ALA A 243 -15.93 15.84 1.47
CA ALA A 243 -16.19 16.66 2.65
C ALA A 243 -17.34 16.13 3.52
N GLU A 244 -17.58 14.80 3.48
CA GLU A 244 -18.56 14.11 4.31
C GLU A 244 -18.26 14.33 5.80
N HIS A 245 -19.21 14.90 6.54
CA HIS A 245 -19.10 15.08 8.00
C HIS A 245 -19.43 13.77 8.76
N SER A 246 -18.76 12.67 8.39
CA SER A 246 -18.98 11.33 8.92
C SER A 246 -17.69 10.74 9.51
N GLN A 247 -17.60 10.67 10.84
CA GLN A 247 -16.45 10.06 11.54
C GLN A 247 -16.60 8.54 11.72
N SER A 248 -17.03 7.84 10.66
CA SER A 248 -17.19 6.39 10.70
C SER A 248 -15.86 5.68 10.42
N ARG A 249 -15.80 4.37 10.69
CA ARG A 249 -14.64 3.53 10.34
C ARG A 249 -14.45 3.32 8.83
N ARG A 250 -15.41 3.75 8.00
CA ARG A 250 -15.45 3.51 6.55
C ARG A 250 -15.22 4.76 5.70
N HIS A 251 -15.30 5.96 6.29
CA HIS A 251 -15.19 7.21 5.54
C HIS A 251 -13.85 7.87 5.85
N LEU A 252 -13.10 8.16 4.79
CA LEU A 252 -11.91 9.00 4.84
C LEU A 252 -12.19 10.25 4.01
N ALA A 253 -11.77 11.41 4.52
CA ALA A 253 -11.87 12.66 3.77
C ALA A 253 -10.92 12.69 2.56
N GLU A 254 -9.84 11.91 2.61
CA GLU A 254 -8.89 11.68 1.53
C GLU A 254 -8.67 10.17 1.36
N PHE A 255 -8.85 9.68 0.14
CA PHE A 255 -8.59 8.29 -0.21
C PHE A 255 -8.07 8.20 -1.65
N TYR A 256 -7.56 7.04 -2.04
CA TYR A 256 -7.17 6.81 -3.43
C TYR A 256 -8.26 6.00 -4.12
N MET A 257 -8.66 6.45 -5.30
CA MET A 257 -9.71 5.83 -6.09
C MET A 257 -9.14 5.37 -7.42
N VAL A 258 -9.60 4.19 -7.84
CA VAL A 258 -9.36 3.66 -9.19
C VAL A 258 -10.66 3.82 -9.95
N GLU A 259 -10.61 4.52 -11.07
CA GLU A 259 -11.76 4.74 -11.95
C GLU A 259 -11.35 4.40 -13.37
N ALA A 260 -12.24 3.78 -14.12
CA ALA A 260 -11.96 3.37 -15.49
C ALA A 260 -13.19 3.58 -16.36
N GLU A 261 -12.95 3.97 -17.61
CA GLU A 261 -13.99 4.25 -18.60
C GLU A 261 -13.65 3.51 -19.89
N VAL A 262 -14.67 2.91 -20.49
CA VAL A 262 -14.55 2.09 -21.70
C VAL A 262 -15.58 2.56 -22.72
N PRO A 263 -15.18 2.98 -23.93
CA PRO A 263 -16.13 3.37 -24.96
C PRO A 263 -16.89 2.16 -25.53
N PHE A 264 -17.99 2.43 -26.23
CA PHE A 264 -18.80 1.43 -26.95
C PHE A 264 -19.46 0.35 -26.05
N THR A 265 -19.56 0.56 -24.74
CA THR A 265 -20.32 -0.32 -23.85
C THR A 265 -21.82 -0.05 -23.97
N GLN A 266 -22.63 -1.08 -24.22
CA GLN A 266 -24.07 -0.93 -24.45
C GLN A 266 -24.92 -1.35 -23.24
N SER A 267 -24.34 -2.11 -22.33
CA SER A 267 -25.00 -2.62 -21.13
C SER A 267 -24.05 -2.60 -19.93
N LEU A 268 -24.60 -2.69 -18.72
CA LEU A 268 -23.82 -2.88 -17.51
C LEU A 268 -23.09 -4.24 -17.51
N GLU A 269 -23.66 -5.23 -18.20
CA GLU A 269 -23.05 -6.55 -18.38
C GLU A 269 -21.73 -6.47 -19.17
N ASP A 270 -21.64 -5.55 -20.14
CA ASP A 270 -20.40 -5.29 -20.88
C ASP A 270 -19.30 -4.70 -20.00
N LEU A 271 -19.66 -3.83 -19.04
CA LEU A 271 -18.72 -3.33 -18.02
C LEU A 271 -18.35 -4.41 -17.01
N MET A 272 -19.30 -5.24 -16.62
CA MET A 272 -19.07 -6.33 -15.67
C MET A 272 -18.11 -7.39 -16.20
N LYS A 273 -18.02 -7.60 -17.53
CA LYS A 273 -16.95 -8.43 -18.13
C LYS A 273 -15.54 -7.93 -17.77
N TRP A 274 -15.36 -6.63 -17.59
CA TRP A 274 -14.10 -6.02 -17.14
C TRP A 274 -14.00 -5.89 -15.61
N GLY A 275 -15.13 -5.79 -14.91
CA GLY A 275 -15.19 -5.70 -13.45
C GLY A 275 -15.11 -7.04 -12.70
N CYS A 276 -15.34 -8.17 -13.39
CA CYS A 276 -15.19 -9.50 -12.82
C CYS A 276 -13.73 -9.97 -12.75
N ASP A 277 -12.79 -9.31 -13.45
CA ASP A 277 -11.45 -9.83 -13.75
C ASP A 277 -10.32 -9.43 -12.79
N LEU A 278 -10.65 -8.80 -11.65
CA LEU A 278 -9.87 -9.01 -10.42
C LEU A 278 -10.15 -10.44 -9.86
N GLN A 279 -10.07 -11.46 -10.73
CA GLN A 279 -10.28 -12.86 -10.36
C GLN A 279 -9.08 -13.42 -9.58
N THR A 280 -9.30 -14.64 -9.10
CA THR A 280 -8.42 -15.59 -8.42
C THR A 280 -6.92 -15.43 -8.63
N GLU A 281 -6.39 -15.00 -9.78
CA GLU A 281 -4.94 -14.81 -9.97
C GLU A 281 -4.41 -13.55 -9.28
N HIS A 282 -5.15 -12.45 -9.24
CA HIS A 282 -4.79 -11.25 -8.48
C HIS A 282 -5.01 -11.46 -6.98
N GLU A 283 -6.09 -12.15 -6.62
CA GLU A 283 -6.31 -12.60 -5.25
C GLU A 283 -5.21 -13.58 -4.83
N LYS A 284 -4.83 -14.58 -5.64
CA LYS A 284 -3.69 -15.47 -5.39
C LYS A 284 -2.38 -14.71 -5.36
N TYR A 285 -2.18 -13.69 -6.18
CA TYR A 285 -0.99 -12.85 -6.15
C TYR A 285 -0.90 -12.11 -4.81
N LEU A 286 -1.98 -11.45 -4.40
CA LEU A 286 -2.05 -10.77 -3.11
C LEU A 286 -1.97 -11.76 -1.96
N VAL A 287 -2.69 -12.87 -2.00
CA VAL A 287 -2.65 -13.97 -1.03
C VAL A 287 -1.23 -14.55 -0.90
N LYS A 288 -0.55 -14.83 -2.01
CA LYS A 288 0.84 -15.35 -2.08
C LYS A 288 1.85 -14.35 -1.54
N HIS A 289 1.65 -13.05 -1.77
CA HIS A 289 2.59 -12.01 -1.35
C HIS A 289 2.17 -11.32 -0.03
N CYS A 290 0.99 -11.63 0.52
CA CYS A 290 0.36 -10.92 1.64
C CYS A 290 -0.43 -11.78 2.65
N GLY A 291 -0.33 -13.11 2.63
CA GLY A 291 -0.75 -13.99 3.74
C GLY A 291 -2.23 -14.43 3.77
N ASP A 292 -2.82 -14.75 2.62
CA ASP A 292 -4.00 -15.65 2.46
C ASP A 292 -5.42 -15.22 2.99
N LEU A 293 -6.05 -14.07 2.60
CA LEU A 293 -7.48 -13.76 2.93
C LEU A 293 -8.28 -12.90 1.88
N PRO A 294 -9.56 -13.22 1.49
CA PRO A 294 -10.42 -12.45 0.53
C PRO A 294 -11.81 -11.89 1.03
N LEU A 295 -12.47 -10.93 0.29
CA LEU A 295 -13.85 -10.36 0.53
C LEU A 295 -14.51 -9.61 -0.69
N PHE A 296 -15.85 -9.68 -0.87
CA PHE A 296 -16.67 -8.88 -1.84
C PHE A 296 -18.06 -8.40 -1.32
N VAL A 297 -18.68 -7.37 -1.93
CA VAL A 297 -20.07 -6.87 -1.70
C VAL A 297 -20.76 -6.42 -3.01
N THR A 298 -22.06 -6.73 -3.19
CA THR A 298 -22.86 -6.38 -4.39
C THR A 298 -24.30 -5.94 -4.04
N ASP A 299 -25.02 -5.38 -5.04
CA ASP A 299 -26.45 -4.95 -5.06
C ASP A 299 -26.83 -3.72 -4.21
N TYR A 300 -26.51 -2.53 -4.71
CA TYR A 300 -26.82 -1.25 -4.06
C TYR A 300 -28.17 -0.65 -4.53
N PRO A 301 -28.95 -0.02 -3.63
CA PRO A 301 -30.18 0.71 -3.99
C PRO A 301 -29.92 1.90 -4.92
N TYR A 302 -30.77 2.10 -5.94
CA TYR A 302 -30.61 3.15 -6.96
C TYR A 302 -30.68 4.58 -6.40
N ALA A 303 -31.50 4.82 -5.39
CA ALA A 303 -31.60 6.11 -4.70
C ALA A 303 -30.30 6.54 -3.98
N LEU A 304 -29.30 5.66 -3.88
CA LEU A 304 -28.01 5.90 -3.23
C LEU A 304 -26.86 6.00 -4.26
N LYS A 305 -27.17 6.27 -5.53
CA LYS A 305 -26.20 6.35 -6.62
C LYS A 305 -26.20 7.74 -7.28
N PRO A 306 -25.05 8.22 -7.79
CA PRO A 306 -24.94 9.51 -8.48
C PRO A 306 -25.88 9.59 -9.70
N PHE A 307 -26.23 10.82 -10.10
CA PHE A 307 -27.25 11.08 -11.14
C PHE A 307 -26.95 10.47 -12.52
N TYR A 308 -25.70 10.11 -12.79
CA TYR A 308 -25.23 9.49 -14.02
C TYR A 308 -25.20 7.95 -13.98
N ALA A 309 -25.54 7.33 -12.84
CA ALA A 309 -25.58 5.87 -12.72
C ALA A 309 -26.78 5.30 -13.51
N ARG A 310 -26.52 4.33 -14.38
CA ARG A 310 -27.55 3.69 -15.22
C ARG A 310 -28.44 2.74 -14.39
N ASP A 311 -29.75 2.83 -14.58
CA ASP A 311 -30.73 1.97 -13.89
C ASP A 311 -30.65 0.50 -14.36
N ASN A 312 -30.94 -0.43 -13.45
CA ASN A 312 -31.02 -1.85 -13.74
C ASN A 312 -32.36 -2.17 -14.44
N LEU A 313 -32.29 -2.60 -15.69
CA LEU A 313 -33.46 -2.91 -16.51
C LEU A 313 -34.03 -4.31 -16.24
N ASP A 314 -33.28 -5.18 -15.55
CA ASP A 314 -33.72 -6.51 -15.14
C ASP A 314 -34.05 -6.53 -13.64
N GLN A 315 -35.22 -7.03 -13.28
CA GLN A 315 -35.79 -6.90 -11.93
C GLN A 315 -34.82 -7.28 -10.78
N PRO A 316 -34.89 -6.62 -9.61
CA PRO A 316 -35.86 -5.57 -9.26
C PRO A 316 -35.46 -4.19 -9.80
N LEU A 317 -36.46 -3.46 -10.33
CA LEU A 317 -36.35 -2.06 -10.74
C LEU A 317 -35.84 -1.20 -9.57
N HIS A 318 -35.03 -0.17 -9.86
CA HIS A 318 -34.35 0.70 -8.88
C HIS A 318 -33.23 0.02 -8.07
N THR A 319 -32.43 -0.81 -8.73
CA THR A 319 -31.15 -1.33 -8.20
C THR A 319 -30.03 -1.12 -9.21
N VAL A 320 -28.76 -1.30 -8.82
CA VAL A 320 -27.60 -1.32 -9.75
C VAL A 320 -26.86 -2.64 -9.55
N ARG A 321 -26.70 -3.44 -10.61
CA ARG A 321 -26.22 -4.83 -10.51
C ARG A 321 -24.74 -5.00 -10.89
N SER A 322 -24.04 -5.87 -10.16
CA SER A 322 -22.79 -6.51 -10.60
C SER A 322 -22.86 -8.00 -10.29
N ARG A 323 -23.07 -8.87 -11.29
CA ARG A 323 -22.97 -10.34 -11.16
C ARG A 323 -21.98 -10.99 -12.15
N PRO A 324 -21.01 -11.79 -11.68
CA PRO A 324 -20.33 -12.77 -12.52
C PRO A 324 -21.27 -13.93 -12.89
N ASP A 325 -21.04 -14.53 -14.05
CA ASP A 325 -21.80 -15.64 -14.64
C ASP A 325 -21.75 -16.94 -13.78
N GLN A 326 -22.85 -17.69 -13.73
CA GLN A 326 -23.05 -18.88 -12.89
C GLN A 326 -22.65 -20.21 -13.58
N SER A 327 -21.88 -20.17 -14.66
CA SER A 327 -21.62 -21.35 -15.49
C SER A 327 -20.39 -22.20 -15.11
N SER A 328 -19.64 -21.89 -14.04
CA SER A 328 -18.34 -22.54 -13.77
C SER A 328 -18.13 -23.21 -12.39
N PHE A 329 -19.13 -23.29 -11.50
CA PHE A 329 -18.96 -23.98 -10.21
C PHE A 329 -19.80 -25.26 -10.11
N ASN A 330 -19.31 -26.33 -10.74
CA ASN A 330 -19.61 -27.69 -10.31
C ASN A 330 -18.30 -28.47 -10.16
N ASN A 331 -18.14 -29.07 -8.97
CA ASN A 331 -17.02 -29.89 -8.49
C ASN A 331 -15.87 -29.14 -7.82
N THR A 332 -15.99 -28.90 -6.51
CA THR A 332 -15.20 -29.65 -5.51
C THR A 332 -15.71 -29.33 -4.11
N SER A 333 -15.99 -30.39 -3.38
CA SER A 333 -16.50 -30.44 -2.01
C SER A 333 -15.47 -29.95 -0.98
N GLY A 334 -15.87 -29.01 -0.11
CA GLY A 334 -15.09 -28.64 1.08
C GLY A 334 -15.75 -27.53 1.89
N CYS A 335 -16.31 -27.88 3.05
CA CYS A 335 -17.01 -27.00 3.99
C CYS A 335 -16.30 -25.67 4.30
N TYR A 336 -16.95 -24.54 4.01
CA TYR A 336 -16.75 -23.29 4.76
C TYR A 336 -18.10 -22.59 4.98
N SER A 337 -18.33 -22.19 6.22
CA SER A 337 -19.58 -21.62 6.75
C SER A 337 -19.97 -20.32 6.03
N LYS A 338 -21.12 -20.34 5.33
CA LYS A 338 -21.86 -19.14 4.93
C LYS A 338 -22.32 -18.40 6.19
N ARG A 339 -21.99 -17.12 6.32
CA ARG A 339 -22.82 -16.16 7.07
C ARG A 339 -23.32 -15.11 6.09
N GLU A 340 -24.51 -15.33 5.58
CA GLU A 340 -25.30 -14.31 4.89
C GLU A 340 -25.76 -13.28 5.93
N CYS A 341 -25.37 -12.02 5.77
CA CYS A 341 -25.91 -10.94 6.59
C CYS A 341 -27.09 -10.33 5.83
N VAL A 342 -28.27 -10.94 6.00
CA VAL A 342 -29.54 -10.39 5.51
C VAL A 342 -29.91 -9.20 6.41
N LEU A 343 -29.87 -7.98 5.87
CA LEU A 343 -30.49 -6.83 6.52
C LEU A 343 -32.00 -6.93 6.35
N ASN A 344 -32.66 -7.56 7.32
CA ASN A 344 -34.11 -7.55 7.44
C ASN A 344 -34.60 -6.12 7.73
N LYS A 345 -35.62 -5.69 6.98
CA LYS A 345 -36.48 -4.56 7.31
C LYS A 345 -37.02 -4.71 8.74
N LEU A 346 -36.90 -3.69 9.58
CA LEU A 346 -37.78 -3.53 10.74
C LEU A 346 -39.02 -2.71 10.32
N PRO A 347 -40.23 -3.04 10.81
CA PRO A 347 -41.47 -2.36 10.44
C PRO A 347 -41.75 -1.15 11.34
N GLY A 348 -42.42 -0.14 10.79
CA GLY A 348 -42.96 1.03 11.50
C GLY A 348 -42.50 2.33 10.89
#